data_AF-A0A0D5A1R4-F1
#
_entry.id   AF-A0A0D5A1R4-F1
#
_cell.length_a   1.000
_cell.length_b   1.000
_cell.length_c   1.000
_cell.angle_alpha   90.00
_cell.angle_beta   90.00
_cell.angle_gamma   90.00
#
_symmetry.space_group_name_H-M   'P 1'
#
loop_
_entity.id
_entity.type
_entity.pdbx_description
1 polymer ?
#
loop_
_entity_poly.entity_id
_entity_poly.type
_entity_poly.pdbx_seq_one_letter_code
_entity_poly.pdbx_strand_id
1 'polypeptide(L)'
;MLRANFFKFFKYKKNSNHEIVKYNSNKSFSVQDKIKIDIIEIDQKILEISKSLVQAQIVKLRSTFSNSNNFLEQIGRNVYKKKVEDSINWHQKQLKELYFRRRELEIKLEKLKGIFWLNRIKRLLRIILIGFFIFLTLFIFLSGFMIIIYLMPLIILILLGYFLSTKRY
;
A
#
# COMPACT_ATOMS: atom_id res chain seq x y z
N MET A 1 7.16 -30.68 -44.16
CA MET A 1 8.60 -31.02 -43.96
C MET A 1 9.42 -29.78 -44.25
N LEU A 2 10.17 -29.25 -43.27
CA LEU A 2 11.27 -28.25 -43.35
C LEU A 2 11.32 -27.40 -42.06
N ARG A 3 11.63 -28.04 -40.92
CA ARG A 3 11.93 -27.29 -39.68
C ARG A 3 12.79 -28.11 -38.72
N ALA A 4 13.96 -28.52 -39.18
CA ALA A 4 14.96 -29.14 -38.32
C ALA A 4 16.34 -29.00 -38.95
N ASN A 5 17.04 -27.89 -38.73
CA ASN A 5 18.50 -27.83 -38.82
C ASN A 5 19.18 -26.52 -38.37
N PHE A 6 18.49 -25.58 -37.72
CA PHE A 6 19.13 -24.31 -37.31
C PHE A 6 19.91 -24.37 -35.98
N PHE A 7 19.81 -25.46 -35.20
CA PHE A 7 20.38 -25.53 -33.84
C PHE A 7 21.64 -26.40 -33.68
N LYS A 8 22.30 -26.82 -34.76
CA LYS A 8 23.52 -27.66 -34.67
C LYS A 8 24.84 -26.90 -34.56
N PHE A 9 24.83 -25.56 -34.54
CA PHE A 9 26.06 -24.75 -34.61
C PHE A 9 26.80 -24.53 -33.27
N PHE A 10 26.24 -24.91 -32.13
CA PHE A 10 26.84 -24.68 -30.81
C PHE A 10 27.25 -25.98 -30.08
N LYS A 11 27.98 -26.87 -30.75
CA LYS A 11 28.71 -27.94 -30.05
C LYS A 11 30.05 -27.41 -29.51
N TYR A 12 29.98 -26.68 -28.39
CA TYR A 12 31.17 -26.38 -27.59
C TYR A 12 31.64 -27.67 -26.89
N LYS A 13 32.86 -28.11 -27.21
CA LYS A 13 33.55 -29.21 -26.52
C LYS A 13 34.09 -28.66 -25.20
N LYS A 14 33.39 -28.92 -24.10
CA LYS A 14 33.80 -28.48 -22.75
C LYS A 14 34.79 -29.50 -22.18
N ASN A 15 36.09 -29.29 -22.41
CA ASN A 15 37.15 -30.02 -21.72
C ASN A 15 37.65 -29.16 -20.55
N SER A 16 37.08 -29.36 -19.36
CA SER A 16 37.63 -28.79 -18.14
C SER A 16 37.23 -29.65 -16.94
N ASN A 17 38.17 -30.49 -16.48
CA ASN A 17 38.07 -31.21 -15.21
C ASN A 17 38.20 -30.24 -14.04
N HIS A 18 37.16 -29.45 -13.79
CA HIS A 18 37.02 -28.74 -12.53
C HIS A 18 35.96 -29.48 -11.73
N GLU A 19 36.40 -30.25 -10.73
CA GLU A 19 35.50 -30.76 -9.71
C GLU A 19 34.94 -29.55 -8.94
N ILE A 20 33.63 -29.36 -9.04
CA ILE A 20 32.91 -28.40 -8.21
C ILE A 20 32.86 -29.02 -6.81
N VAL A 21 33.82 -28.67 -5.96
CA VAL A 21 33.80 -29.03 -4.54
C VAL A 21 32.59 -28.34 -3.90
N LYS A 22 31.50 -29.10 -3.75
CA LYS A 22 30.34 -28.68 -2.96
C LYS A 22 30.73 -28.69 -1.49
N TYR A 23 31.03 -27.52 -0.95
CA TYR A 23 31.14 -27.35 0.50
C TYR A 23 29.78 -27.63 1.15
N ASN A 24 29.69 -28.74 1.87
CA ASN A 24 28.51 -29.12 2.63
C ASN A 24 28.56 -28.39 3.98
N SER A 25 28.17 -27.10 3.99
CA SER A 25 28.15 -26.32 5.23
C SER A 25 26.95 -26.73 6.09
N ASN A 26 27.20 -27.63 7.04
CA ASN A 26 26.18 -28.25 7.90
C ASN A 26 25.58 -27.30 8.98
N LYS A 27 25.78 -25.98 8.88
CA LYS A 27 25.22 -24.97 9.82
C LYS A 27 25.39 -23.50 9.38
N SER A 28 25.25 -23.18 8.09
CA SER A 28 25.14 -21.78 7.68
C SER A 28 23.67 -21.36 7.73
N PHE A 29 23.29 -20.46 8.64
CA PHE A 29 22.07 -19.67 8.40
C PHE A 29 22.20 -19.08 7.00
N SER A 30 21.31 -19.47 6.09
CA SER A 30 21.39 -18.94 4.75
C SER A 30 21.23 -17.41 4.86
N VAL A 31 21.91 -16.66 3.99
CA VAL A 31 21.76 -15.19 3.94
C VAL A 31 20.28 -14.79 3.87
N GLN A 32 19.44 -15.64 3.26
CA GLN A 32 17.99 -15.46 3.21
C GLN A 32 17.34 -15.56 4.60
N ASP A 33 17.76 -16.50 5.45
CA ASP A 33 17.18 -16.69 6.78
C ASP A 33 17.57 -15.55 7.72
N LYS A 34 18.81 -15.04 7.61
CA LYS A 34 19.22 -13.82 8.33
C LYS A 34 18.33 -12.63 7.95
N ILE A 35 18.11 -12.41 6.65
CA ILE A 35 17.25 -11.31 6.19
C ILE A 35 15.80 -11.49 6.65
N LYS A 36 15.27 -12.73 6.71
CA LYS A 36 13.93 -12.98 7.27
C LYS A 36 13.85 -12.61 8.74
N ILE A 37 14.86 -12.99 9.53
CA ILE A 37 14.92 -12.65 10.97
C ILE A 37 14.95 -11.13 11.14
N ASP A 38 15.78 -10.42 10.37
CA ASP A 38 15.86 -8.96 10.40
C ASP A 38 14.51 -8.29 10.05
N ILE A 39 13.76 -8.86 9.09
CA ILE A 39 12.40 -8.38 8.75
C ILE A 39 11.44 -8.59 9.92
N ILE A 40 11.47 -9.75 10.59
CA ILE A 40 10.62 -10.05 11.74
C ILE A 40 10.92 -9.08 12.90
N GLU A 41 12.18 -8.78 13.16
CA GLU A 41 12.58 -7.82 14.19
C GLU A 41 12.05 -6.41 13.88
N ILE A 42 12.14 -5.99 12.61
CA ILE A 42 11.56 -4.70 12.18
C ILE A 42 10.04 -4.70 12.33
N ASP A 43 9.35 -5.80 12.00
CA ASP A 43 7.90 -5.91 12.15
C ASP A 43 7.48 -5.77 13.62
N GLN A 44 8.22 -6.37 14.55
CA GLN A 44 8.00 -6.21 15.99
C GLN A 44 8.18 -4.75 16.43
N LYS A 45 9.26 -4.08 15.99
CA LYS A 45 9.51 -2.66 16.28
C LYS A 45 8.42 -1.75 15.71
N ILE A 46 7.94 -2.04 14.50
CA ILE A 46 6.82 -1.32 13.88
C ILE A 46 5.56 -1.45 14.74
N LEU A 47 5.24 -2.66 15.20
CA LEU A 47 4.07 -2.89 16.06
C LEU A 47 4.17 -2.11 17.39
N GLU A 48 5.34 -2.15 18.03
CA GLU A 48 5.59 -1.42 19.29
C GLU A 48 5.42 0.09 19.11
N ILE A 49 6.08 0.68 18.11
CA ILE A 49 6.01 2.11 17.85
C ILE A 49 4.61 2.53 17.40
N SER A 50 3.91 1.68 16.64
CA SER A 50 2.52 1.95 16.23
C SER A 50 1.58 2.00 17.43
N LYS A 51 1.74 1.08 18.39
CA LYS A 51 0.97 1.09 19.64
C LYS A 51 1.23 2.37 20.43
N SER A 52 2.49 2.77 20.57
CA SER A 52 2.88 4.01 21.25
C SER A 52 2.36 5.26 20.54
N LEU A 53 2.37 5.28 19.20
CA LEU A 53 1.80 6.36 18.40
C LEU A 53 0.29 6.51 18.63
N VAL A 54 -0.45 5.40 18.66
CA VAL A 54 -1.90 5.42 18.95
C VAL A 54 -2.15 5.97 20.35
N GLN A 55 -1.36 5.56 21.35
CA GLN A 55 -1.45 6.12 22.70
C GLN A 55 -1.19 7.63 22.72
N ALA A 56 -0.16 8.10 22.02
CA ALA A 56 0.16 9.52 21.92
C ALA A 56 -0.98 10.32 21.26
N GLN A 57 -1.63 9.75 20.22
CA GLN A 57 -2.80 10.36 19.58
C GLN A 57 -4.02 10.42 20.52
N ILE A 58 -4.27 9.37 21.30
CA ILE A 58 -5.33 9.37 22.33
C ILE A 58 -5.07 10.47 23.36
N VAL A 59 -3.82 10.61 23.81
CA VAL A 59 -3.40 11.68 24.72
C VAL A 59 -3.62 13.06 24.10
N LYS A 60 -3.25 13.25 22.83
CA LYS A 60 -3.51 14.49 22.08
C LYS A 60 -5.01 14.82 22.05
N LEU A 61 -5.86 13.85 21.72
CA LEU A 61 -7.31 14.01 21.70
C LEU A 61 -7.83 14.41 23.09
N ARG A 62 -7.50 13.65 24.13
CA ARG A 62 -7.92 13.95 25.51
C ARG A 62 -7.50 15.36 25.95
N SER A 63 -6.26 15.75 25.62
CA SER A 63 -5.74 17.09 25.93
C SER A 63 -6.40 18.20 25.11
N THR A 64 -7.04 17.89 23.99
CA THR A 64 -7.76 18.86 23.14
C THR A 64 -9.19 19.08 23.64
N PHE A 65 -9.84 18.04 24.16
CA PHE A 65 -11.20 18.12 24.69
C PHE A 65 -11.32 18.58 26.15
N SER A 66 -10.22 18.72 26.90
CA SER A 66 -10.26 19.27 28.26
C SER A 66 -10.47 20.80 28.23
N ASN A 67 -11.54 21.34 28.83
CA ASN A 67 -11.71 22.79 29.00
C ASN A 67 -10.90 23.29 30.20
N SER A 68 -10.26 24.46 30.07
CA SER A 68 -9.52 25.15 31.15
C SER A 68 -9.81 26.65 31.08
N ASN A 69 -10.16 27.27 32.21
CA ASN A 69 -10.53 28.68 32.27
C ASN A 69 -9.37 29.59 32.75
N ASN A 70 -8.23 29.04 33.17
CA ASN A 70 -7.11 29.80 33.75
C ASN A 70 -5.95 30.03 32.76
N PHE A 71 -5.36 31.23 32.78
CA PHE A 71 -4.23 31.62 31.91
C PHE A 71 -2.98 30.74 32.12
N LEU A 72 -2.61 30.44 33.38
CA LEU A 72 -1.46 29.57 33.68
C LEU A 72 -1.67 28.13 33.19
N GLU A 73 -2.91 27.63 33.30
CA GLU A 73 -3.28 26.32 32.73
C GLU A 73 -3.19 26.32 31.20
N GLN A 74 -3.51 27.44 30.55
CA GLN A 74 -3.41 27.60 29.10
C GLN A 74 -1.97 27.54 28.60
N ILE A 75 -1.02 28.18 29.29
CA ILE A 75 0.42 28.10 28.97
C ILE A 75 0.94 26.68 29.18
N GLY A 76 0.66 26.06 30.33
CA GLY A 76 1.07 24.69 30.63
C GLY A 76 0.54 23.68 29.61
N ARG A 77 -0.73 23.84 29.20
CA ARG A 77 -1.36 23.01 28.17
C ARG A 77 -0.73 23.19 26.79
N ASN A 78 -0.32 24.41 26.42
CA ASN A 78 0.36 24.64 25.14
C ASN A 78 1.73 23.95 25.09
N VAL A 79 2.51 24.03 26.17
CA VAL A 79 3.78 23.30 26.28
C VAL A 79 3.56 21.79 26.23
N TYR A 80 2.54 21.29 26.95
CA TYR A 80 2.17 19.88 26.92
C TYR A 80 1.75 19.41 25.52
N LYS A 81 0.86 20.15 24.85
CA LYS A 81 0.43 19.89 23.47
C LYS A 81 1.62 19.83 22.52
N LYS A 82 2.58 20.76 22.65
CA LYS A 82 3.80 20.77 21.85
C LYS A 82 4.63 19.51 22.07
N LYS A 83 4.87 19.10 23.32
CA LYS A 83 5.58 17.86 23.64
C LYS A 83 4.88 16.60 23.10
N VAL A 84 3.55 16.56 23.17
CA VAL A 84 2.76 15.47 22.59
C VAL A 84 2.89 15.44 21.07
N GLU A 85 2.87 16.60 20.40
CA GLU A 85 3.08 16.71 18.96
C GLU A 85 4.49 16.28 18.56
N ASP A 86 5.51 16.73 19.29
CA ASP A 86 6.91 16.35 19.07
C ASP A 86 7.10 14.83 19.22
N SER A 87 6.44 14.23 20.22
CA SER A 87 6.42 12.78 20.42
C SER A 87 5.75 12.06 19.24
N ILE A 88 4.57 12.51 18.80
CA ILE A 88 3.86 11.94 17.63
C ILE A 88 4.75 12.01 16.39
N ASN A 89 5.38 13.16 16.14
CA ASN A 89 6.27 13.37 15.00
C ASN A 89 7.50 12.44 15.06
N TRP A 90 8.08 12.26 16.25
CA TRP A 90 9.19 11.32 16.45
C TRP A 90 8.77 9.89 16.11
N HIS A 91 7.63 9.41 16.63
CA HIS A 91 7.11 8.06 16.32
C HIS A 91 6.83 7.90 14.83
N GLN A 92 6.23 8.89 14.17
CA GLN A 92 5.98 8.86 12.72
C GLN A 92 7.28 8.78 11.91
N LYS A 93 8.31 9.54 12.30
CA LYS A 93 9.63 9.49 11.65
C LYS A 93 10.27 8.10 11.80
N GLN A 94 10.23 7.54 13.00
CA GLN A 94 10.76 6.19 13.26
C GLN A 94 10.01 5.12 12.46
N LEU A 95 8.68 5.17 12.40
CA LEU A 95 7.90 4.26 11.56
C LEU A 95 8.30 4.36 10.08
N LYS A 96 8.44 5.58 9.56
CA LYS A 96 8.85 5.80 8.17
C LYS A 96 10.20 5.16 7.88
N GLU A 97 11.17 5.31 8.77
CA GLU A 97 12.51 4.72 8.64
C GLU A 97 12.46 3.20 8.69
N LEU A 98 11.70 2.62 9.62
CA LEU A 98 11.52 1.17 9.73
C LEU A 98 10.84 0.58 8.50
N TYR A 99 9.79 1.20 7.97
CA TYR A 99 9.14 0.75 6.74
C TYR A 99 10.07 0.82 5.53
N PHE A 100 10.92 1.86 5.47
CA PHE A 100 11.92 1.97 4.41
C PHE A 100 12.94 0.82 4.50
N ARG A 101 13.51 0.60 5.69
CA ARG A 101 14.48 -0.49 5.93
C ARG A 101 13.88 -1.88 5.67
N ARG A 102 12.63 -2.11 6.10
CA ARG A 102 11.87 -3.33 5.81
C ARG A 102 11.78 -3.57 4.32
N ARG A 103 11.41 -2.54 3.56
CA ARG A 103 11.29 -2.61 2.09
C ARG A 103 12.62 -2.90 1.41
N GLU A 104 13.73 -2.34 1.89
CA GLU A 104 15.06 -2.66 1.36
C GLU A 104 15.42 -4.13 1.57
N LEU A 105 15.14 -4.68 2.75
CA LEU A 105 15.37 -6.09 3.07
C LEU A 105 14.49 -7.01 2.22
N GLU A 106 13.21 -6.67 2.05
CA GLU A 106 12.31 -7.40 1.15
C GLU A 106 12.86 -7.44 -0.29
N ILE A 107 13.32 -6.29 -0.81
CA ILE A 107 13.92 -6.22 -2.15
C ILE A 107 15.19 -7.08 -2.24
N LYS A 108 16.06 -7.06 -1.23
CA LYS A 108 17.25 -7.92 -1.18
C LYS A 108 16.83 -9.40 -1.20
N LEU A 109 15.82 -9.77 -0.43
CA LEU A 109 15.28 -11.13 -0.38
C LEU A 109 14.64 -11.55 -1.72
N GLU A 110 13.91 -10.67 -2.39
CA GLU A 110 13.35 -10.91 -3.73
C GLU A 110 14.44 -11.13 -4.79
N LYS A 111 15.53 -10.36 -4.71
CA LYS A 111 16.71 -10.52 -5.59
C LYS A 111 17.40 -11.86 -5.34
N LEU A 112 17.61 -12.24 -4.08
CA LEU A 112 18.20 -13.54 -3.72
C LEU A 112 17.35 -14.73 -4.17
N LYS A 113 16.03 -14.58 -4.23
CA LYS A 113 15.10 -15.59 -4.73
C LYS A 113 14.92 -15.58 -6.26
N GLY A 114 15.46 -14.58 -6.96
CA GLY A 114 15.26 -14.41 -8.41
C GLY A 114 13.85 -13.97 -8.83
N ILE A 115 12.97 -13.61 -7.89
CA ILE A 115 11.56 -13.25 -8.14
C ILE A 115 11.34 -11.74 -8.30
N PHE A 116 12.40 -10.93 -8.19
CA PHE A 116 12.33 -9.47 -8.18
C PHE A 116 11.52 -8.88 -9.35
N TRP A 117 11.83 -9.26 -10.59
CA TRP A 117 11.14 -8.75 -11.78
C TRP A 117 9.69 -9.21 -11.85
N LEU A 118 9.43 -10.47 -11.48
CA LEU A 118 8.10 -11.04 -11.48
C LEU A 118 7.18 -10.32 -10.48
N ASN A 119 7.67 -10.02 -9.28
CA ASN A 119 6.93 -9.24 -8.29
C ASN A 119 6.74 -7.77 -8.71
N ARG A 120 7.73 -7.18 -9.40
CA ARG A 120 7.62 -5.81 -9.93
C ARG A 120 6.51 -5.69 -10.98
N ILE A 121 6.46 -6.63 -11.93
CA ILE A 121 5.42 -6.67 -12.97
C ILE A 121 4.05 -6.91 -12.35
N LYS A 122 3.92 -7.87 -11.41
CA LYS A 122 2.67 -8.11 -10.68
C LYS A 122 2.17 -6.87 -9.95
N ARG A 123 3.07 -6.11 -9.33
CA ARG A 123 2.71 -4.86 -8.62
C ARG A 123 2.20 -3.79 -9.58
N LEU A 124 2.85 -3.60 -10.72
CA LEU A 124 2.39 -2.66 -11.76
C LEU A 124 1.02 -3.07 -12.31
N LEU A 125 0.82 -4.35 -12.62
CA LEU A 125 -0.44 -4.86 -13.12
C LEU A 125 -1.58 -4.65 -12.12
N ARG A 126 -1.32 -4.84 -10.81
CA ARG A 126 -2.30 -4.55 -9.76
C ARG A 126 -2.70 -3.08 -9.72
N ILE A 127 -1.75 -2.15 -9.88
CA ILE A 127 -2.03 -0.71 -9.90
C ILE A 127 -2.91 -0.36 -11.11
N ILE A 128 -2.60 -0.92 -12.28
CA ILE A 128 -3.38 -0.72 -13.51
C ILE A 128 -4.81 -1.23 -13.33
N LEU A 129 -4.98 -2.44 -12.77
CA LEU A 129 -6.31 -3.00 -12.51
C LEU A 129 -7.14 -2.14 -11.55
N ILE A 130 -6.55 -1.70 -10.43
CA ILE A 130 -7.26 -0.83 -9.47
C ILE A 130 -7.67 0.48 -10.14
N GLY A 131 -6.75 1.10 -10.90
CA GLY A 131 -7.05 2.32 -11.64
C GLY A 131 -8.18 2.13 -12.66
N PHE A 132 -8.18 1.01 -13.37
CA PHE A 132 -9.24 0.65 -14.31
C PHE A 132 -10.60 0.50 -13.62
N PHE A 133 -10.66 -0.18 -12.47
CA PHE A 133 -11.90 -0.31 -11.70
C PHE A 133 -12.44 1.05 -11.24
N ILE A 134 -11.58 1.92 -10.70
CA ILE A 134 -11.97 3.27 -10.27
C ILE A 134 -12.53 4.06 -11.47
N PHE A 135 -11.84 4.02 -12.60
CA PHE A 135 -12.28 4.67 -13.82
C PHE A 135 -13.64 4.14 -14.32
N LEU A 136 -13.82 2.82 -14.30
CA LEU A 136 -15.06 2.17 -14.73
C LEU A 136 -16.24 2.54 -13.82
N THR A 137 -16.04 2.55 -12.49
CA THR A 137 -17.07 3.00 -11.54
C THR A 137 -17.44 4.47 -11.78
N LEU A 138 -16.45 5.34 -11.97
CA LEU A 138 -16.68 6.75 -12.27
C LEU A 138 -17.45 6.93 -13.58
N PHE A 139 -17.08 6.16 -14.61
CA PHE A 139 -17.73 6.19 -15.92
C PHE A 139 -19.21 5.77 -15.82
N ILE A 140 -19.51 4.67 -15.12
CA ILE A 140 -20.88 4.21 -14.89
C ILE A 140 -21.68 5.28 -14.14
N PHE A 141 -21.10 5.88 -13.10
CA PHE A 141 -21.75 6.94 -12.32
C PHE A 141 -22.08 8.16 -13.18
N LEU A 142 -21.11 8.65 -13.96
CA LEU A 142 -21.30 9.77 -14.89
C LEU A 142 -22.37 9.45 -15.95
N SER A 143 -22.30 8.27 -16.56
CA SER A 143 -23.28 7.83 -17.54
C SER A 143 -24.69 7.75 -16.95
N GLY A 144 -24.84 7.21 -15.74
CA GLY A 144 -26.12 7.15 -15.04
C GLY A 144 -26.67 8.54 -14.72
N PHE A 145 -25.82 9.47 -14.29
CA PHE A 145 -26.22 10.85 -14.05
C PHE A 145 -26.70 11.56 -15.32
N MET A 146 -26.02 11.35 -16.45
CA MET A 146 -26.45 11.89 -17.75
C MET A 146 -27.83 11.37 -18.14
N ILE A 147 -28.09 10.06 -17.98
CA ILE A 147 -29.40 9.45 -18.24
C ILE A 147 -30.50 10.13 -17.42
N ILE A 148 -30.26 10.37 -16.12
CA ILE A 148 -31.22 11.06 -15.24
C ILE A 148 -31.48 12.49 -15.73
N ILE A 149 -30.44 13.26 -16.07
CA ILE A 149 -30.60 14.62 -16.59
C ILE A 149 -31.46 14.64 -17.85
N TYR A 150 -31.24 13.69 -18.77
CA TYR A 150 -31.98 13.64 -20.03
C TYR A 150 -33.43 13.13 -19.87
N LEU A 151 -33.69 12.18 -18.96
CA LEU A 151 -35.04 11.62 -18.75
C LEU A 151 -35.91 12.49 -17.83
N MET A 152 -35.32 13.26 -16.91
CA MET A 152 -36.06 14.05 -15.93
C MET A 152 -37.06 15.03 -16.57
N PRO A 153 -36.72 15.82 -17.61
CA PRO A 153 -37.69 16.68 -18.29
C PRO A 153 -38.87 15.92 -18.90
N LEU A 154 -38.61 14.74 -19.46
CA LEU A 154 -39.64 13.90 -20.08
C LEU A 154 -40.59 13.32 -19.01
N ILE A 155 -40.05 12.88 -17.88
CA ILE A 155 -40.85 12.41 -16.73
C ILE A 155 -41.72 13.55 -16.18
N ILE A 156 -41.16 14.75 -16.05
CA ILE A 156 -41.91 15.94 -15.60
C ILE A 156 -43.06 16.27 -16.56
N LEU A 157 -42.83 16.22 -17.88
CA LEU A 157 -43.87 16.43 -18.89
C LEU A 157 -45.00 15.40 -18.79
N ILE A 158 -44.67 14.12 -18.63
CA ILE A 158 -45.66 13.05 -18.46
C ILE A 158 -46.50 13.26 -17.20
N LEU A 159 -45.85 13.58 -16.07
CA LEU A 159 -46.55 13.84 -14.81
C LEU A 159 -47.46 15.08 -14.92
N LEU A 160 -47.00 16.16 -15.53
CA LEU A 160 -47.82 17.35 -15.79
C LEU A 160 -49.05 17.02 -16.65
N GLY A 161 -48.86 16.25 -17.72
CA GLY A 161 -49.95 15.78 -18.57
C GLY A 161 -50.97 14.94 -17.81
N TYR A 162 -50.50 14.02 -16.97
CA TYR A 162 -51.35 13.19 -16.11
C TYR A 162 -52.16 14.03 -15.11
N PHE A 163 -51.53 14.97 -14.40
CA PHE A 163 -52.20 15.86 -13.44
C PHE A 163 -53.23 16.77 -14.11
N LEU A 164 -52.94 17.29 -15.31
CA LEU A 164 -53.89 18.12 -16.05
C LEU A 164 -55.10 17.31 -16.56
N SER A 165 -54.87 16.07 -16.99
CA SER A 165 -55.93 15.16 -17.46
C SER A 165 -56.86 14.74 -16.32
N THR A 166 -56.30 14.38 -15.17
CA THR A 166 -57.08 13.98 -13.98
C THR A 166 -57.87 15.12 -13.34
N LYS A 167 -57.40 16.37 -13.46
CA LYS A 167 -58.12 17.54 -12.94
C LYS A 167 -59.29 18.00 -13.83
N ARG A 168 -59.40 17.45 -15.05
CA ARG A 168 -60.47 17.76 -16.02
C ARG A 168 -61.67 16.83 -15.94
N TYR A 169 -61.56 15.71 -15.22
CA TYR A 169 -62.65 14.81 -14.84
C TYR A 169 -63.00 15.02 -13.37
#